data_AF-A0A4R2N9X0-F1
#
_entry.id   AF-A0A4R2N9X0-F1
#
_cell.length_a   1.000
_cell.length_b   1.000
_cell.length_c   1.000
_cell.angle_alpha   90.00
_cell.angle_beta   90.00
_cell.angle_gamma   90.00
#
_symmetry.space_group_name_H-M   'P 1'
#
loop_
_entity.id
_entity.type
_entity.pdbx_description
1 polymer ?
#
loop_
_entity_poly.entity_id
_entity_poly.type
_entity_poly.pdbx_seq_one_letter_code
_entity_poly.pdbx_strand_id
1 'polypeptide(L)'
;MSNYYNAIAIGKDAFSYRSSLAFGTSTFSYTDSIALGSYAQANAYRSIVLGYNAFNGSDNRRSVVIGSFANLQGQGKGGVLLGDFTTGNGNSIIALGSRAKAYSNYAMAFGYNALADKQDAIAAGRNAKALDRDTIVLGRGTMAVHNDAIAIGKFAFAYRNSLSFGQNTFSYIDAIALGSYAQANAYRSLVFGYDARNSLNSFNSIAIGSFAHLQGNSTDGVLLGSRTSGNGIGVLALGGRATAQSDYASAIGYNAQATLKHSVAIGAYSSTTDAKAINNAKIDDYTFNNFFGAIKNSGHIVSFGRPDFTRQLKFVAPGEVSEQSTDAINGSQLYSIAKTIIEKITASTVSAAPALTVDKAKPEKVDGTLVTDYQIDLADTTKNDIEKGVDAHTTVNNQGLTFAADNGNTQSQKLGSTLSLNGDSNITTKAKDNTVEITLNRNISLDSVSTGQTRLDNHG
;
A
#
# COMPACT_ATOMS: atom_id res chain seq x y z
N MET A 1 -27.16 -78.19 -54.54
CA MET A 1 -26.18 -77.81 -53.50
C MET A 1 -24.97 -77.20 -54.19
N SER A 2 -24.84 -75.86 -54.23
CA SER A 2 -23.67 -75.17 -54.77
C SER A 2 -22.90 -74.47 -53.66
N ASN A 3 -21.59 -74.69 -53.64
CA ASN A 3 -20.61 -74.26 -52.65
C ASN A 3 -20.58 -72.74 -52.40
N TYR A 4 -21.32 -72.26 -51.40
CA TYR A 4 -21.04 -71.00 -50.71
C TYR A 4 -20.44 -71.33 -49.34
N TYR A 5 -19.11 -71.46 -49.31
CA TYR A 5 -18.21 -71.66 -48.16
C TYR A 5 -18.85 -71.40 -46.79
N ASN A 6 -19.02 -72.43 -45.95
CA ASN A 6 -19.32 -72.40 -44.50
C ASN A 6 -20.33 -71.33 -44.00
N ALA A 7 -21.38 -71.03 -44.78
CA ALA A 7 -22.41 -70.05 -44.43
C ALA A 7 -23.61 -70.69 -43.71
N ILE A 8 -24.17 -70.02 -42.69
CA ILE A 8 -25.35 -70.46 -41.95
C ILE A 8 -26.42 -69.36 -41.99
N ALA A 9 -27.61 -69.67 -42.52
CA ALA A 9 -28.77 -68.79 -42.52
C ALA A 9 -29.99 -69.49 -41.88
N ILE A 10 -30.55 -68.91 -40.83
CA ILE A 10 -31.70 -69.47 -40.09
C ILE A 10 -32.75 -68.38 -39.88
N GLY A 11 -33.94 -68.55 -40.45
CA GLY A 11 -35.06 -67.60 -40.35
C GLY A 11 -35.67 -67.27 -41.70
N LYS A 12 -36.89 -66.73 -41.69
CA LYS A 12 -37.60 -66.33 -42.92
C LYS A 12 -36.82 -65.20 -43.61
N ASP A 13 -36.52 -65.35 -44.89
CA ASP A 13 -35.77 -64.37 -45.69
C ASP A 13 -34.36 -64.03 -45.15
N ALA A 14 -33.77 -64.92 -44.33
CA ALA A 14 -32.39 -64.76 -43.87
C ALA A 14 -31.40 -65.06 -45.00
N PHE A 15 -30.35 -64.25 -45.11
CA PHE A 15 -29.29 -64.39 -46.11
C PHE A 15 -27.90 -64.30 -45.49
N SER A 16 -27.06 -65.30 -45.76
CA SER A 16 -25.67 -65.39 -45.32
C SER A 16 -24.76 -65.62 -46.53
N TYR A 17 -23.69 -64.84 -46.63
CA TYR A 17 -22.72 -64.87 -47.72
C TYR A 17 -21.30 -65.13 -47.23
N ARG A 18 -20.70 -66.25 -47.65
CA ARG A 18 -19.30 -66.66 -47.46
C ARG A 18 -18.81 -66.64 -46.00
N SER A 19 -18.76 -67.81 -45.38
CA SER A 19 -18.21 -68.04 -44.03
C SER A 19 -18.86 -67.16 -42.97
N SER A 20 -20.17 -66.95 -43.07
CA SER A 20 -20.91 -66.01 -42.23
C SER A 20 -22.11 -66.66 -41.54
N LEU A 21 -22.72 -65.95 -40.58
CA LEU A 21 -23.86 -66.42 -39.80
C LEU A 21 -24.97 -65.38 -39.80
N ALA A 22 -26.15 -65.74 -40.30
CA ALA A 22 -27.38 -64.93 -40.23
C ALA A 22 -28.47 -65.69 -39.47
N PHE A 23 -29.01 -65.12 -38.39
CA PHE A 23 -30.12 -65.70 -37.61
C PHE A 23 -31.21 -64.66 -37.34
N GLY A 24 -32.44 -64.92 -37.80
CA GLY A 24 -33.60 -64.05 -37.63
C GLY A 24 -34.38 -63.81 -38.92
N THR A 25 -35.52 -63.13 -38.82
CA THR A 25 -36.33 -62.77 -40.01
C THR A 25 -35.68 -61.62 -40.77
N SER A 26 -35.50 -61.78 -42.07
CA SER A 26 -34.90 -60.77 -42.98
C SER A 26 -33.51 -60.28 -42.55
N THR A 27 -32.73 -61.18 -41.93
CA THR A 27 -31.37 -60.91 -41.45
C THR A 27 -30.34 -61.09 -42.57
N PHE A 28 -29.36 -60.19 -42.69
CA PHE A 28 -28.31 -60.24 -43.71
C PHE A 28 -26.92 -60.28 -43.07
N SER A 29 -26.06 -61.20 -43.53
CA SER A 29 -24.67 -61.31 -43.09
C SER A 29 -23.70 -61.49 -44.26
N TYR A 30 -22.79 -60.54 -44.44
CA TYR A 30 -21.73 -60.56 -45.46
C TYR A 30 -20.52 -61.44 -45.08
N THR A 31 -19.46 -61.42 -45.89
CA THR A 31 -18.27 -62.31 -45.74
C THR A 31 -17.64 -62.22 -44.35
N ASP A 32 -17.38 -63.38 -43.74
CA ASP A 32 -16.78 -63.55 -42.40
C ASP A 32 -17.52 -62.80 -41.26
N SER A 33 -18.80 -62.44 -41.44
CA SER A 33 -19.56 -61.64 -40.47
C SER A 33 -20.59 -62.47 -39.69
N ILE A 34 -21.14 -61.86 -38.63
CA ILE A 34 -22.22 -62.44 -37.81
C ILE A 34 -23.36 -61.42 -37.72
N ALA A 35 -24.58 -61.81 -38.06
CA ALA A 35 -25.79 -61.02 -37.88
C ALA A 35 -26.86 -61.84 -37.12
N LEU A 36 -27.29 -61.39 -35.93
CA LEU A 36 -28.34 -62.04 -35.14
C LEU A 36 -29.45 -61.03 -34.78
N GLY A 37 -30.70 -61.37 -35.04
CA GLY A 37 -31.88 -60.56 -34.75
C GLY A 37 -32.68 -60.21 -36.02
N SER A 38 -33.99 -60.03 -35.87
CA SER A 38 -34.86 -59.67 -36.99
C SER A 38 -34.44 -58.34 -37.60
N TYR A 39 -34.29 -58.31 -38.92
CA TYR A 39 -33.81 -57.17 -39.71
C TYR A 39 -32.38 -56.71 -39.38
N ALA A 40 -31.57 -57.52 -38.68
CA ALA A 40 -30.17 -57.21 -38.47
C ALA A 40 -29.38 -57.29 -39.80
N GLN A 41 -28.53 -56.30 -40.08
CA GLN A 41 -27.77 -56.21 -41.34
C GLN A 41 -26.28 -55.99 -41.08
N ALA A 42 -25.49 -57.06 -41.18
CA ALA A 42 -24.03 -57.03 -41.18
C ALA A 42 -23.49 -56.92 -42.61
N ASN A 43 -23.48 -55.71 -43.19
CA ASN A 43 -23.13 -55.53 -44.61
C ASN A 43 -21.62 -55.51 -44.89
N ALA A 44 -20.77 -55.51 -43.86
CA ALA A 44 -19.32 -55.36 -44.02
C ALA A 44 -18.51 -56.60 -43.60
N TYR A 45 -17.33 -56.73 -44.20
CA TYR A 45 -16.36 -57.78 -43.93
C TYR A 45 -15.96 -57.87 -42.44
N ARG A 46 -16.03 -59.08 -41.86
CA ARG A 46 -15.65 -59.36 -40.45
C ARG A 46 -16.39 -58.51 -39.42
N SER A 47 -17.64 -58.16 -39.66
CA SER A 47 -18.45 -57.40 -38.69
C SER A 47 -19.31 -58.30 -37.81
N ILE A 48 -19.69 -57.81 -36.63
CA ILE A 48 -20.64 -58.45 -35.72
C ILE A 48 -21.82 -57.50 -35.53
N VAL A 49 -23.04 -57.94 -35.84
CA VAL A 49 -24.26 -57.14 -35.72
C VAL A 49 -25.33 -57.92 -34.96
N LEU A 50 -25.73 -57.44 -33.79
CA LEU A 50 -26.66 -58.14 -32.90
C LEU A 50 -27.78 -57.20 -32.46
N GLY A 51 -29.04 -57.53 -32.75
CA GLY A 51 -30.20 -56.79 -32.28
C GLY A 51 -31.26 -56.56 -33.35
N TYR A 52 -32.48 -56.22 -32.90
CA TYR A 52 -33.58 -55.88 -33.80
C TYR A 52 -33.24 -54.64 -34.63
N ASN A 53 -33.26 -54.75 -35.95
CA ASN A 53 -32.98 -53.66 -36.88
C ASN A 53 -31.61 -52.98 -36.67
N ALA A 54 -30.63 -53.73 -36.15
CA ALA A 54 -29.26 -53.26 -36.04
C ALA A 54 -28.60 -53.24 -37.42
N PHE A 55 -27.88 -52.17 -37.75
CA PHE A 55 -27.33 -51.92 -39.08
C PHE A 55 -25.85 -51.58 -39.02
N ASN A 56 -25.08 -52.26 -39.87
CA ASN A 56 -23.70 -51.93 -40.17
C ASN A 56 -23.57 -51.72 -41.69
N GLY A 57 -23.18 -50.51 -42.11
CA GLY A 57 -22.99 -50.16 -43.52
C GLY A 57 -21.82 -50.92 -44.16
N SER A 58 -21.84 -51.08 -45.48
CA SER A 58 -20.93 -51.93 -46.27
C SER A 58 -19.43 -51.66 -46.06
N ASP A 59 -19.07 -50.42 -45.75
CA ASP A 59 -17.68 -49.98 -45.65
C ASP A 59 -17.11 -50.15 -44.24
N ASN A 60 -17.95 -50.52 -43.27
CA ASN A 60 -17.59 -50.62 -41.85
C ASN A 60 -16.99 -51.97 -41.47
N ARG A 61 -15.82 -52.29 -42.03
CA ARG A 61 -15.15 -53.59 -41.81
C ARG A 61 -14.64 -53.71 -40.38
N ARG A 62 -14.65 -54.94 -39.84
CA ARG A 62 -14.15 -55.26 -38.49
C ARG A 62 -14.86 -54.51 -37.36
N SER A 63 -16.14 -54.16 -37.55
CA SER A 63 -16.95 -53.44 -36.57
C SER A 63 -17.75 -54.37 -35.66
N VAL A 64 -18.21 -53.82 -34.54
CA VAL A 64 -19.13 -54.47 -33.61
C VAL A 64 -20.31 -53.55 -33.38
N VAL A 65 -21.53 -53.99 -33.68
CA VAL A 65 -22.77 -53.23 -33.53
C VAL A 65 -23.77 -54.07 -32.76
N ILE A 66 -24.07 -53.69 -31.52
CA ILE A 66 -24.92 -54.47 -30.63
C ILE A 66 -25.98 -53.56 -30.03
N GLY A 67 -27.25 -53.89 -30.19
CA GLY A 67 -28.39 -53.13 -29.65
C GLY A 67 -29.50 -52.95 -30.68
N SER A 68 -30.73 -52.79 -30.20
CA SER A 68 -31.87 -52.55 -31.08
C SER A 68 -31.74 -51.18 -31.75
N PHE A 69 -31.92 -51.12 -33.07
CA PHE A 69 -31.75 -49.91 -33.88
C PHE A 69 -30.35 -49.26 -33.79
N ALA A 70 -29.33 -50.00 -33.35
CA ALA A 70 -27.95 -49.52 -33.43
C ALA A 70 -27.54 -49.35 -34.91
N ASN A 71 -27.00 -48.20 -35.28
CA ASN A 71 -26.82 -47.80 -36.68
C ASN A 71 -25.42 -47.24 -36.96
N LEU A 72 -24.57 -48.03 -37.60
CA LEU A 72 -23.24 -47.63 -38.05
C LEU A 72 -23.26 -47.39 -39.57
N GLN A 73 -23.33 -46.13 -40.01
CA GLN A 73 -23.44 -45.75 -41.44
C GLN A 73 -22.14 -45.21 -42.04
N GLY A 74 -21.10 -45.06 -41.22
CA GLY A 74 -19.86 -44.40 -41.62
C GLY A 74 -19.06 -45.06 -42.73
N GLN A 75 -18.04 -44.36 -43.19
CA GLN A 75 -17.03 -44.85 -44.12
C GLN A 75 -15.74 -45.13 -43.32
N GLY A 76 -15.68 -46.22 -42.55
CA GLY A 76 -14.49 -46.47 -41.72
C GLY A 76 -14.41 -47.83 -41.03
N LYS A 77 -13.20 -48.26 -40.69
CA LYS A 77 -12.93 -49.58 -40.09
C LYS A 77 -13.01 -49.52 -38.56
N GLY A 78 -13.45 -50.61 -37.95
CA GLY A 78 -13.28 -50.83 -36.50
C GLY A 78 -14.20 -50.06 -35.57
N GLY A 79 -15.37 -49.60 -36.04
CA GLY A 79 -16.35 -48.93 -35.17
C GLY A 79 -16.97 -49.90 -34.14
N VAL A 80 -17.22 -49.42 -32.92
CA VAL A 80 -17.88 -50.19 -31.85
C VAL A 80 -19.11 -49.44 -31.36
N LEU A 81 -20.29 -50.02 -31.56
CA LEU A 81 -21.58 -49.55 -31.06
C LEU A 81 -22.15 -50.58 -30.08
N LEU A 82 -22.49 -50.15 -28.86
CA LEU A 82 -23.12 -51.01 -27.86
C LEU A 82 -24.24 -50.25 -27.15
N GLY A 83 -25.49 -50.64 -27.40
CA GLY A 83 -26.68 -50.09 -26.79
C GLY A 83 -27.74 -49.69 -27.82
N ASP A 84 -28.99 -49.63 -27.36
CA ASP A 84 -30.13 -49.32 -28.22
C ASP A 84 -30.05 -47.89 -28.77
N PHE A 85 -30.37 -47.73 -30.05
CA PHE A 85 -30.34 -46.45 -30.77
C PHE A 85 -28.97 -45.75 -30.78
N THR A 86 -27.88 -46.50 -30.63
CA THR A 86 -26.54 -45.96 -30.85
C THR A 86 -26.34 -45.57 -32.31
N THR A 87 -25.57 -44.51 -32.59
CA THR A 87 -25.30 -44.07 -33.97
C THR A 87 -23.82 -43.75 -34.16
N GLY A 88 -23.26 -44.24 -35.26
CA GLY A 88 -21.87 -43.97 -35.65
C GLY A 88 -21.72 -43.67 -37.14
N ASN A 89 -20.98 -42.61 -37.47
CA ASN A 89 -20.70 -42.21 -38.87
C ASN A 89 -19.19 -42.08 -39.19
N GLY A 90 -18.31 -42.14 -38.18
CA GLY A 90 -16.87 -41.99 -38.36
C GLY A 90 -16.09 -43.30 -38.43
N ASN A 91 -14.82 -43.19 -38.79
CA ASN A 91 -13.83 -44.27 -38.71
C ASN A 91 -13.36 -44.52 -37.27
N SER A 92 -13.23 -45.79 -36.87
CA SER A 92 -12.68 -46.20 -35.57
C SER A 92 -13.33 -45.50 -34.37
N ILE A 93 -14.65 -45.31 -34.43
CA ILE A 93 -15.46 -44.67 -33.39
C ILE A 93 -15.86 -45.66 -32.29
N ILE A 94 -16.23 -45.11 -31.14
CA ILE A 94 -16.82 -45.87 -30.04
C ILE A 94 -18.09 -45.17 -29.56
N ALA A 95 -19.23 -45.86 -29.53
CA ALA A 95 -20.49 -45.37 -28.99
C ALA A 95 -21.10 -46.42 -28.05
N LEU A 96 -20.98 -46.22 -26.74
CA LEU A 96 -21.47 -47.14 -25.72
C LEU A 96 -22.56 -46.47 -24.87
N GLY A 97 -23.72 -47.11 -24.74
CA GLY A 97 -24.88 -46.62 -24.00
C GLY A 97 -26.04 -46.23 -24.91
N SER A 98 -27.27 -46.39 -24.41
CA SER A 98 -28.46 -46.09 -25.22
C SER A 98 -28.47 -44.64 -25.72
N ARG A 99 -28.73 -44.45 -27.01
CA ARG A 99 -28.69 -43.15 -27.72
C ARG A 99 -27.32 -42.47 -27.78
N ALA A 100 -26.22 -43.16 -27.48
CA ALA A 100 -24.88 -42.59 -27.65
C ALA A 100 -24.55 -42.37 -29.15
N LYS A 101 -23.88 -41.26 -29.46
CA LYS A 101 -23.62 -40.79 -30.83
C LYS A 101 -22.16 -40.41 -31.00
N ALA A 102 -21.49 -41.05 -31.96
CA ALA A 102 -20.11 -40.74 -32.35
C ALA A 102 -20.04 -40.49 -33.87
N TYR A 103 -20.07 -39.23 -34.30
CA TYR A 103 -20.32 -38.90 -35.72
C TYR A 103 -19.06 -38.80 -36.59
N SER A 104 -17.90 -38.49 -36.01
CA SER A 104 -16.68 -38.24 -36.78
C SER A 104 -15.55 -39.21 -36.40
N ASN A 105 -14.47 -39.23 -37.17
CA ASN A 105 -13.35 -40.15 -36.97
C ASN A 105 -12.78 -40.08 -35.55
N TYR A 106 -12.52 -41.25 -34.96
CA TYR A 106 -11.96 -41.42 -33.60
C TYR A 106 -12.81 -40.82 -32.47
N ALA A 107 -14.02 -40.36 -32.76
CA ALA A 107 -14.95 -39.87 -31.76
C ALA A 107 -15.39 -40.99 -30.82
N MET A 108 -15.45 -40.68 -29.52
CA MET A 108 -15.81 -41.63 -28.48
C MET A 108 -16.94 -41.08 -27.61
N ALA A 109 -18.10 -41.73 -27.63
CA ALA A 109 -19.26 -41.40 -26.82
C ALA A 109 -19.59 -42.53 -25.84
N PHE A 110 -19.59 -42.24 -24.55
CA PHE A 110 -19.87 -43.17 -23.47
C PHE A 110 -21.02 -42.65 -22.58
N GLY A 111 -22.09 -43.41 -22.44
CA GLY A 111 -23.23 -43.11 -21.58
C GLY A 111 -24.51 -42.74 -22.33
N TYR A 112 -25.62 -42.72 -21.59
CA TYR A 112 -26.94 -42.42 -22.16
C TYR A 112 -26.96 -41.04 -22.83
N ASN A 113 -27.29 -41.01 -24.12
CA ASN A 113 -27.39 -39.79 -24.93
C ASN A 113 -26.10 -38.93 -24.90
N ALA A 114 -24.94 -39.56 -24.77
CA ALA A 114 -23.64 -38.90 -24.96
C ALA A 114 -23.42 -38.59 -26.45
N LEU A 115 -22.85 -37.43 -26.77
CA LEU A 115 -22.59 -36.96 -28.13
C LEU A 115 -21.13 -36.53 -28.28
N ALA A 116 -20.40 -37.23 -29.13
CA ALA A 116 -19.11 -36.81 -29.67
C ALA A 116 -19.28 -36.50 -31.17
N ASP A 117 -19.35 -35.21 -31.51
CA ASP A 117 -19.77 -34.76 -32.85
C ASP A 117 -18.62 -34.73 -33.86
N LYS A 118 -17.47 -34.16 -33.48
CA LYS A 118 -16.32 -33.95 -34.36
C LYS A 118 -15.16 -34.90 -34.07
N GLN A 119 -14.14 -34.80 -34.92
CA GLN A 119 -12.97 -35.67 -34.90
C GLN A 119 -12.26 -35.61 -33.54
N ASP A 120 -11.79 -36.76 -33.06
CA ASP A 120 -11.03 -36.91 -31.80
C ASP A 120 -11.80 -36.45 -30.53
N ALA A 121 -13.10 -36.16 -30.65
CA ALA A 121 -13.94 -35.72 -29.54
C ALA A 121 -14.28 -36.88 -28.59
N ILE A 122 -14.21 -36.64 -27.28
CA ILE A 122 -14.52 -37.60 -26.23
C ILE A 122 -15.66 -37.06 -25.37
N ALA A 123 -16.79 -37.76 -25.34
CA ALA A 123 -17.93 -37.44 -24.48
C ALA A 123 -18.28 -38.64 -23.58
N ALA A 124 -17.99 -38.55 -22.29
CA ALA A 124 -18.31 -39.59 -21.32
C ALA A 124 -19.23 -39.07 -20.21
N GLY A 125 -20.46 -39.56 -20.16
CA GLY A 125 -21.46 -39.23 -19.14
C GLY A 125 -22.85 -39.07 -19.73
N ARG A 126 -23.88 -39.17 -18.88
CA ARG A 126 -25.28 -38.97 -19.29
C ARG A 126 -25.47 -37.55 -19.83
N ASN A 127 -25.88 -37.43 -21.09
CA ASN A 127 -26.04 -36.16 -21.80
C ASN A 127 -24.73 -35.34 -21.92
N ALA A 128 -23.55 -35.98 -21.90
CA ALA A 128 -22.28 -35.31 -22.21
C ALA A 128 -22.24 -34.89 -23.68
N LYS A 129 -21.75 -33.69 -23.99
CA LYS A 129 -21.72 -33.13 -25.35
C LYS A 129 -20.36 -32.52 -25.70
N ALA A 130 -19.57 -33.26 -26.47
CA ALA A 130 -18.31 -32.83 -27.07
C ALA A 130 -18.60 -32.45 -28.54
N LEU A 131 -18.75 -31.14 -28.82
CA LEU A 131 -19.37 -30.66 -30.08
C LEU A 131 -18.36 -30.23 -31.15
N ASP A 132 -17.07 -30.17 -30.82
CA ASP A 132 -16.03 -29.74 -31.76
C ASP A 132 -14.76 -30.60 -31.65
N ARG A 133 -13.76 -30.32 -32.49
CA ARG A 133 -12.56 -31.16 -32.59
C ARG A 133 -11.74 -31.18 -31.32
N ASP A 134 -11.12 -32.31 -31.03
CA ASP A 134 -10.13 -32.44 -29.94
C ASP A 134 -10.72 -32.06 -28.56
N THR A 135 -12.05 -32.14 -28.41
CA THR A 135 -12.76 -31.80 -27.17
C THR A 135 -12.86 -32.98 -26.22
N ILE A 136 -12.73 -32.72 -24.91
CA ILE A 136 -12.85 -33.74 -23.87
C ILE A 136 -13.94 -33.34 -22.88
N VAL A 137 -14.97 -34.17 -22.76
CA VAL A 137 -16.14 -33.90 -21.93
C VAL A 137 -16.42 -35.09 -21.03
N LEU A 138 -16.26 -34.91 -19.72
CA LEU A 138 -16.46 -35.96 -18.73
C LEU A 138 -17.46 -35.51 -17.66
N GLY A 139 -18.63 -36.13 -17.59
CA GLY A 139 -19.63 -35.86 -16.57
C GLY A 139 -21.06 -35.72 -17.11
N ARG A 140 -22.01 -35.65 -16.18
CA ARG A 140 -23.44 -35.54 -16.51
C ARG A 140 -23.79 -34.13 -16.97
N GLY A 141 -24.34 -34.01 -18.17
CA GLY A 141 -24.80 -32.74 -18.75
C GLY A 141 -23.68 -31.74 -19.01
N THR A 142 -22.44 -32.22 -19.10
CA THR A 142 -21.23 -31.44 -19.35
C THR A 142 -21.12 -31.11 -20.84
N MET A 143 -20.56 -29.96 -21.18
CA MET A 143 -20.51 -29.49 -22.56
C MET A 143 -19.21 -28.77 -22.91
N ALA A 144 -18.61 -29.12 -24.05
CA ALA A 144 -17.52 -28.39 -24.69
C ALA A 144 -17.93 -28.08 -26.13
N VAL A 145 -17.86 -26.80 -26.53
CA VAL A 145 -18.53 -26.32 -27.75
C VAL A 145 -17.61 -25.91 -28.90
N HIS A 146 -16.31 -25.71 -28.66
CA HIS A 146 -15.30 -25.40 -29.68
C HIS A 146 -14.00 -26.17 -29.45
N ASN A 147 -13.12 -26.12 -30.46
CA ASN A 147 -11.84 -26.83 -30.49
C ASN A 147 -11.05 -26.75 -29.18
N ASP A 148 -10.39 -27.86 -28.86
CA ASP A 148 -9.43 -28.02 -27.75
C ASP A 148 -10.03 -27.74 -26.35
N ALA A 149 -11.36 -27.60 -26.24
CA ALA A 149 -12.02 -27.34 -24.98
C ALA A 149 -12.18 -28.62 -24.14
N ILE A 150 -11.85 -28.50 -22.85
CA ILE A 150 -11.91 -29.60 -21.88
C ILE A 150 -12.90 -29.22 -20.77
N ALA A 151 -13.98 -30.00 -20.62
CA ALA A 151 -14.98 -29.81 -19.58
C ALA A 151 -15.14 -31.10 -18.75
N ILE A 152 -14.82 -31.04 -17.46
CA ILE A 152 -14.85 -32.17 -16.55
C ILE A 152 -15.66 -31.81 -15.30
N GLY A 153 -16.71 -32.56 -15.04
CA GLY A 153 -17.61 -32.36 -13.89
C GLY A 153 -19.04 -32.07 -14.32
N LYS A 154 -19.99 -32.40 -13.44
CA LYS A 154 -21.43 -32.28 -13.68
C LYS A 154 -21.78 -30.83 -14.05
N PHE A 155 -22.41 -30.65 -15.22
CA PHE A 155 -22.80 -29.35 -15.77
C PHE A 155 -21.65 -28.35 -15.97
N ALA A 156 -20.40 -28.83 -16.08
CA ALA A 156 -19.30 -27.96 -16.52
C ALA A 156 -19.48 -27.55 -17.99
N PHE A 157 -19.06 -26.34 -18.31
CA PHE A 157 -19.08 -25.75 -19.64
C PHE A 157 -17.69 -25.20 -19.97
N ALA A 158 -17.14 -25.60 -21.12
CA ALA A 158 -15.92 -25.06 -21.69
C ALA A 158 -16.19 -24.53 -23.10
N TYR A 159 -15.72 -23.31 -23.39
CA TYR A 159 -16.02 -22.65 -24.66
C TYR A 159 -15.00 -23.00 -25.75
N ARG A 160 -13.82 -22.38 -25.79
CA ARG A 160 -12.79 -22.58 -26.84
C ARG A 160 -11.39 -22.53 -26.22
N ASN A 161 -10.55 -23.53 -26.51
CA ASN A 161 -9.20 -23.64 -25.97
C ASN A 161 -9.16 -23.38 -24.44
N SER A 162 -10.14 -23.96 -23.74
CA SER A 162 -10.43 -23.61 -22.35
C SER A 162 -10.58 -24.86 -21.49
N LEU A 163 -10.29 -24.72 -20.20
CA LEU A 163 -10.38 -25.80 -19.23
C LEU A 163 -11.42 -25.47 -18.16
N SER A 164 -12.43 -26.32 -18.02
CA SER A 164 -13.48 -26.22 -17.00
C SER A 164 -13.47 -27.49 -16.15
N PHE A 165 -13.07 -27.41 -14.89
CA PHE A 165 -12.97 -28.58 -14.00
C PHE A 165 -13.73 -28.34 -12.69
N GLY A 166 -14.84 -29.05 -12.50
CA GLY A 166 -15.68 -28.98 -11.31
C GLY A 166 -17.17 -29.04 -11.64
N GLN A 167 -18.02 -29.02 -10.62
CA GLN A 167 -19.46 -28.92 -10.84
C GLN A 167 -19.84 -27.47 -11.24
N ASN A 168 -20.70 -27.30 -12.25
CA ASN A 168 -21.21 -25.99 -12.68
C ASN A 168 -20.10 -24.96 -12.99
N THR A 169 -18.96 -25.40 -13.51
CA THR A 169 -17.88 -24.49 -13.89
C THR A 169 -18.12 -23.90 -15.27
N PHE A 170 -17.63 -22.69 -15.50
CA PHE A 170 -17.65 -22.03 -16.80
C PHE A 170 -16.26 -21.49 -17.12
N SER A 171 -15.72 -21.85 -18.29
CA SER A 171 -14.52 -21.23 -18.84
C SER A 171 -14.80 -20.67 -20.24
N TYR A 172 -14.50 -19.38 -20.43
CA TYR A 172 -14.57 -18.72 -21.72
C TYR A 172 -13.29 -18.98 -22.54
N ILE A 173 -13.06 -18.19 -23.59
CA ILE A 173 -11.94 -18.40 -24.53
C ILE A 173 -10.58 -18.27 -23.81
N ASP A 174 -9.69 -19.24 -24.04
CA ASP A 174 -8.33 -19.30 -23.49
C ASP A 174 -8.30 -19.26 -21.95
N ALA A 175 -9.42 -19.57 -21.29
CA ALA A 175 -9.60 -19.43 -19.86
C ALA A 175 -9.52 -20.78 -19.13
N ILE A 176 -9.17 -20.72 -17.85
CA ILE A 176 -9.09 -21.88 -16.97
C ILE A 176 -9.97 -21.62 -15.74
N ALA A 177 -10.97 -22.49 -15.52
CA ALA A 177 -11.87 -22.47 -14.37
C ALA A 177 -11.76 -23.80 -13.60
N LEU A 178 -11.33 -23.75 -12.34
CA LEU A 178 -11.08 -24.93 -11.51
C LEU A 178 -11.78 -24.78 -10.15
N GLY A 179 -12.59 -25.77 -9.76
CA GLY A 179 -13.33 -25.80 -8.49
C GLY A 179 -14.84 -25.60 -8.70
N SER A 180 -15.66 -26.19 -7.83
CA SER A 180 -17.13 -26.13 -7.99
C SER A 180 -17.63 -24.68 -8.03
N TYR A 181 -18.47 -24.37 -9.01
CA TYR A 181 -19.02 -23.04 -9.29
C TYR A 181 -17.98 -21.98 -9.70
N ALA A 182 -16.75 -22.35 -10.06
CA ALA A 182 -15.77 -21.40 -10.61
C ALA A 182 -16.23 -20.86 -11.97
N GLN A 183 -16.14 -19.53 -12.16
CA GLN A 183 -16.56 -18.84 -13.38
C GLN A 183 -15.45 -17.97 -13.96
N ALA A 184 -14.68 -18.51 -14.91
CA ALA A 184 -13.73 -17.76 -15.72
C ALA A 184 -14.45 -17.18 -16.95
N ASN A 185 -15.11 -16.05 -16.75
CA ASN A 185 -15.94 -15.38 -17.75
C ASN A 185 -15.11 -14.57 -18.75
N ALA A 186 -13.92 -14.11 -18.37
CA ALA A 186 -13.07 -13.26 -19.20
C ALA A 186 -12.10 -14.03 -20.09
N TYR A 187 -11.68 -13.38 -21.18
CA TYR A 187 -10.63 -13.84 -22.08
C TYR A 187 -9.28 -14.03 -21.35
N ARG A 188 -8.58 -15.15 -21.63
CA ARG A 188 -7.24 -15.47 -21.09
C ARG A 188 -7.15 -15.38 -19.57
N SER A 189 -8.19 -15.81 -18.85
CA SER A 189 -8.26 -15.67 -17.40
C SER A 189 -8.09 -16.98 -16.64
N LEU A 190 -7.57 -16.89 -15.42
CA LEU A 190 -7.44 -18.02 -14.49
C LEU A 190 -8.35 -17.79 -13.29
N VAL A 191 -9.29 -18.70 -13.06
CA VAL A 191 -10.18 -18.69 -11.90
C VAL A 191 -10.10 -20.03 -11.18
N PHE A 192 -9.66 -20.00 -9.91
CA PHE A 192 -9.45 -21.20 -9.10
C PHE A 192 -10.10 -21.05 -7.72
N GLY A 193 -10.99 -21.97 -7.36
CA GLY A 193 -11.61 -22.07 -6.04
C GLY A 193 -13.13 -22.16 -6.08
N TYR A 194 -13.72 -22.59 -4.96
CA TYR A 194 -15.18 -22.65 -4.82
C TYR A 194 -15.80 -21.27 -4.98
N ASP A 195 -16.71 -21.12 -5.95
CA ASP A 195 -17.43 -19.88 -6.26
C ASP A 195 -16.52 -18.65 -6.51
N ALA A 196 -15.29 -18.90 -6.99
CA ALA A 196 -14.42 -17.86 -7.50
C ALA A 196 -14.91 -17.41 -8.88
N ARG A 197 -14.77 -16.12 -9.19
CA ARG A 197 -15.31 -15.56 -10.44
C ARG A 197 -14.60 -14.28 -10.85
N ASN A 198 -14.54 -14.05 -12.15
CA ASN A 198 -14.22 -12.74 -12.72
C ASN A 198 -15.37 -12.23 -13.60
N SER A 199 -15.40 -10.93 -13.84
CA SER A 199 -16.33 -10.28 -14.76
C SER A 199 -15.90 -10.48 -16.21
N LEU A 200 -16.83 -10.41 -17.17
CA LEU A 200 -16.58 -10.61 -18.61
C LEU A 200 -15.43 -9.76 -19.17
N ASN A 201 -15.25 -8.54 -18.66
CA ASN A 201 -14.25 -7.58 -19.12
C ASN A 201 -12.94 -7.61 -18.30
N SER A 202 -12.74 -8.60 -17.43
CA SER A 202 -11.51 -8.72 -16.64
C SER A 202 -10.45 -9.55 -17.39
N PHE A 203 -9.99 -9.06 -18.55
CA PHE A 203 -9.07 -9.81 -19.40
C PHE A 203 -7.71 -10.05 -18.74
N ASN A 204 -7.05 -11.15 -19.08
CA ASN A 204 -5.74 -11.57 -18.53
C ASN A 204 -5.71 -11.65 -16.99
N SER A 205 -6.86 -11.81 -16.36
CA SER A 205 -6.97 -11.74 -14.90
C SER A 205 -6.72 -13.07 -14.20
N ILE A 206 -6.36 -12.98 -12.92
CA ILE A 206 -6.15 -14.12 -12.03
C ILE A 206 -7.02 -13.93 -10.78
N ALA A 207 -7.90 -14.89 -10.49
CA ALA A 207 -8.68 -14.94 -9.26
C ALA A 207 -8.53 -16.32 -8.60
N ILE A 208 -7.76 -16.41 -7.51
CA ILE A 208 -7.46 -17.65 -6.82
C ILE A 208 -7.90 -17.56 -5.36
N GLY A 209 -8.81 -18.44 -4.96
CA GLY A 209 -9.33 -18.56 -3.61
C GLY A 209 -10.85 -18.69 -3.58
N SER A 210 -11.39 -19.38 -2.57
CA SER A 210 -12.84 -19.51 -2.45
C SER A 210 -13.49 -18.14 -2.28
N PHE A 211 -14.50 -17.85 -3.10
CA PHE A 211 -15.18 -16.56 -3.20
C PHE A 211 -14.27 -15.38 -3.58
N ALA A 212 -13.16 -15.61 -4.30
CA ALA A 212 -12.35 -14.54 -4.89
C ALA A 212 -13.09 -13.92 -6.09
N HIS A 213 -13.46 -12.63 -6.00
CA HIS A 213 -14.32 -11.97 -6.98
C HIS A 213 -13.65 -10.76 -7.62
N LEU A 214 -13.31 -10.87 -8.91
CA LEU A 214 -12.94 -9.73 -9.76
C LEU A 214 -14.18 -9.17 -10.44
N GLN A 215 -14.47 -7.91 -10.17
CA GLN A 215 -15.69 -7.22 -10.61
C GLN A 215 -15.37 -6.15 -11.67
N GLY A 216 -16.41 -5.61 -12.31
CA GLY A 216 -16.25 -4.49 -13.24
C GLY A 216 -15.33 -4.79 -14.43
N ASN A 217 -14.52 -3.79 -14.80
CA ASN A 217 -13.47 -3.89 -15.81
C ASN A 217 -12.11 -4.01 -15.12
N SER A 218 -11.83 -5.19 -14.56
CA SER A 218 -10.57 -5.48 -13.86
C SER A 218 -9.56 -6.20 -14.74
N THR A 219 -9.28 -5.64 -15.93
CA THR A 219 -8.22 -6.14 -16.81
C THR A 219 -6.88 -6.17 -16.06
N ASP A 220 -6.11 -7.24 -16.23
CA ASP A 220 -4.84 -7.51 -15.53
C ASP A 220 -4.95 -7.55 -13.98
N GLY A 221 -6.17 -7.70 -13.45
CA GLY A 221 -6.41 -7.80 -12.01
C GLY A 221 -5.93 -9.14 -11.44
N VAL A 222 -5.33 -9.11 -10.25
CA VAL A 222 -4.82 -10.29 -9.53
C VAL A 222 -5.38 -10.35 -8.12
N LEU A 223 -6.15 -11.40 -7.83
CA LEU A 223 -6.64 -11.73 -6.50
C LEU A 223 -6.11 -13.07 -6.04
N LEU A 224 -5.51 -13.09 -4.86
CA LEU A 224 -4.90 -14.27 -4.25
C LEU A 224 -5.32 -14.37 -2.78
N GLY A 225 -6.35 -15.17 -2.49
CA GLY A 225 -6.86 -15.40 -1.14
C GLY A 225 -8.36 -15.67 -1.12
N SER A 226 -8.87 -16.24 -0.02
CA SER A 226 -10.32 -16.43 0.13
C SER A 226 -11.02 -15.08 0.34
N ARG A 227 -12.16 -14.88 -0.33
CA ARG A 227 -13.00 -13.67 -0.23
C ARG A 227 -12.27 -12.37 -0.58
N THR A 228 -11.25 -12.43 -1.42
CA THR A 228 -10.63 -11.22 -2.00
C THR A 228 -11.59 -10.54 -2.97
N SER A 229 -11.56 -9.21 -3.02
CA SER A 229 -12.43 -8.42 -3.90
C SER A 229 -11.61 -7.39 -4.67
N GLY A 230 -11.74 -7.40 -6.00
CA GLY A 230 -11.09 -6.45 -6.90
C GLY A 230 -12.10 -5.72 -7.78
N ASN A 231 -11.96 -4.40 -7.95
CA ASN A 231 -12.79 -3.60 -8.85
C ASN A 231 -11.98 -2.43 -9.42
N GLY A 232 -11.27 -2.67 -10.52
CA GLY A 232 -10.43 -1.67 -11.20
C GLY A 232 -9.34 -2.32 -12.05
N ILE A 233 -8.81 -1.57 -13.01
CA ILE A 233 -7.75 -2.07 -13.90
C ILE A 233 -6.47 -2.30 -13.07
N GLY A 234 -5.78 -3.42 -13.26
CA GLY A 234 -4.48 -3.69 -12.63
C GLY A 234 -4.51 -3.74 -11.10
N VAL A 235 -5.66 -4.07 -10.50
CA VAL A 235 -5.78 -4.23 -9.04
C VAL A 235 -4.98 -5.43 -8.54
N LEU A 236 -4.39 -5.31 -7.35
CA LEU A 236 -3.78 -6.42 -6.63
C LEU A 236 -4.45 -6.58 -5.27
N ALA A 237 -5.05 -7.74 -4.98
CA ALA A 237 -5.50 -8.08 -3.64
C ALA A 237 -4.88 -9.42 -3.19
N LEU A 238 -3.98 -9.36 -2.22
CA LEU A 238 -3.23 -10.51 -1.71
C LEU A 238 -3.54 -10.71 -0.22
N GLY A 239 -4.06 -11.88 0.13
CA GLY A 239 -4.46 -12.24 1.49
C GLY A 239 -5.98 -12.32 1.66
N GLY A 240 -6.44 -13.17 2.58
CA GLY A 240 -7.89 -13.37 2.79
C GLY A 240 -8.62 -12.06 3.08
N ARG A 241 -9.76 -11.83 2.44
CA ARG A 241 -10.56 -10.59 2.56
C ARG A 241 -9.85 -9.29 2.14
N ALA A 242 -8.69 -9.37 1.48
CA ALA A 242 -8.06 -8.18 0.91
C ALA A 242 -8.94 -7.56 -0.18
N THR A 243 -9.00 -6.23 -0.23
CA THR A 243 -9.95 -5.48 -1.06
C THR A 243 -9.25 -4.34 -1.78
N ALA A 244 -9.22 -4.38 -3.12
CA ALA A 244 -8.66 -3.36 -3.99
C ALA A 244 -9.74 -2.82 -4.94
N GLN A 245 -10.21 -1.59 -4.77
CA GLN A 245 -11.48 -1.10 -5.36
C GLN A 245 -11.33 0.05 -6.35
N SER A 246 -10.13 0.29 -6.87
CA SER A 246 -9.89 1.32 -7.89
C SER A 246 -8.69 0.94 -8.76
N ASP A 247 -8.58 1.55 -9.93
CA ASP A 247 -7.47 1.29 -10.85
C ASP A 247 -6.12 1.36 -10.13
N TYR A 248 -5.27 0.36 -10.36
CA TYR A 248 -3.90 0.25 -9.85
C TYR A 248 -3.81 0.25 -8.32
N ALA A 249 -4.92 0.00 -7.61
CA ALA A 249 -4.92 -0.13 -6.16
C ALA A 249 -4.34 -1.49 -5.74
N SER A 250 -3.53 -1.50 -4.68
CA SER A 250 -2.90 -2.70 -4.13
C SER A 250 -3.22 -2.89 -2.65
N ALA A 251 -3.92 -3.97 -2.30
CA ALA A 251 -4.22 -4.37 -0.93
C ALA A 251 -3.48 -5.67 -0.58
N ILE A 252 -2.49 -5.57 0.30
CA ILE A 252 -1.59 -6.69 0.64
C ILE A 252 -1.70 -6.98 2.14
N GLY A 253 -2.37 -8.07 2.49
CA GLY A 253 -2.58 -8.54 3.86
C GLY A 253 -4.02 -8.93 4.14
N TYR A 254 -4.24 -9.75 5.17
CA TYR A 254 -5.59 -10.14 5.59
C TYR A 254 -6.43 -8.90 5.89
N ASN A 255 -7.56 -8.74 5.19
CA ASN A 255 -8.48 -7.62 5.39
C ASN A 255 -7.84 -6.23 5.13
N ALA A 256 -6.78 -6.15 4.33
CA ALA A 256 -6.23 -4.89 3.84
C ALA A 256 -7.18 -4.25 2.82
N GLN A 257 -7.28 -2.92 2.80
CA GLN A 257 -8.23 -2.16 1.98
C GLN A 257 -7.54 -1.00 1.25
N ALA A 258 -7.45 -1.10 -0.08
CA ALA A 258 -6.96 -0.04 -0.96
C ALA A 258 -8.11 0.42 -1.88
N THR A 259 -8.72 1.55 -1.54
CA THR A 259 -9.97 2.02 -2.18
C THR A 259 -9.77 3.23 -3.08
N LEU A 260 -8.54 3.73 -3.21
CA LEU A 260 -8.20 4.89 -4.02
C LEU A 260 -7.34 4.47 -5.22
N LYS A 261 -7.47 5.16 -6.34
CA LYS A 261 -6.67 4.93 -7.55
C LYS A 261 -5.17 5.11 -7.27
N HIS A 262 -4.32 4.17 -7.71
CA HIS A 262 -2.87 4.12 -7.43
C HIS A 262 -2.45 3.89 -5.96
N SER A 263 -3.39 3.64 -5.05
CA SER A 263 -3.07 3.54 -3.62
C SER A 263 -2.61 2.16 -3.19
N VAL A 264 -1.80 2.10 -2.12
CA VAL A 264 -1.28 0.83 -1.59
C VAL A 264 -1.59 0.72 -0.10
N ALA A 265 -2.27 -0.36 0.31
CA ALA A 265 -2.42 -0.76 1.71
C ALA A 265 -1.56 -2.00 1.99
N ILE A 266 -0.59 -1.89 2.91
CA ILE A 266 0.31 -2.99 3.29
C ILE A 266 0.11 -3.36 4.75
N GLY A 267 -0.14 -4.64 5.00
CA GLY A 267 -0.34 -5.23 6.32
C GLY A 267 -1.80 -5.57 6.60
N ALA A 268 -2.01 -6.55 7.49
CA ALA A 268 -3.35 -6.96 7.88
C ALA A 268 -4.14 -5.78 8.47
N TYR A 269 -5.39 -5.62 8.05
CA TYR A 269 -6.28 -4.52 8.47
C TYR A 269 -5.83 -3.11 8.09
N SER A 270 -4.78 -2.94 7.29
CA SER A 270 -4.39 -1.61 6.78
C SER A 270 -5.46 -1.05 5.85
N SER A 271 -5.64 0.26 5.86
CA SER A 271 -6.58 0.96 4.98
C SER A 271 -5.93 2.21 4.42
N THR A 272 -6.12 2.47 3.13
CA THR A 272 -5.75 3.75 2.53
C THR A 272 -6.72 4.85 2.96
N THR A 273 -6.19 6.06 3.12
CA THR A 273 -6.95 7.31 3.23
C THR A 273 -6.38 8.28 2.20
N ASP A 274 -7.08 9.39 1.92
CA ASP A 274 -6.56 10.38 0.99
C ASP A 274 -5.18 10.90 1.42
N ALA A 275 -4.25 10.88 0.47
CA ALA A 275 -2.99 11.58 0.58
C ALA A 275 -3.27 13.08 0.74
N LYS A 276 -2.59 13.70 1.71
CA LYS A 276 -2.72 15.13 1.99
C LYS A 276 -1.49 15.85 1.45
N ALA A 277 -1.70 16.95 0.73
CA ALA A 277 -0.62 17.87 0.42
C ALA A 277 -0.25 18.65 1.70
N ILE A 278 0.98 18.50 2.17
CA ILE A 278 1.52 19.20 3.34
C ILE A 278 2.66 20.08 2.85
N ASN A 279 2.40 21.39 2.75
CA ASN A 279 3.38 22.35 2.21
C ASN A 279 4.02 23.22 3.31
N ASN A 280 3.42 23.23 4.50
CA ASN A 280 3.89 23.93 5.68
C ASN A 280 3.38 23.23 6.95
N ALA A 281 3.97 23.61 8.09
CA ALA A 281 3.48 23.27 9.42
C ALA A 281 3.59 24.49 10.33
N LYS A 282 2.55 24.79 11.11
CA LYS A 282 2.55 25.86 12.11
C LYS A 282 2.65 25.26 13.50
N ILE A 283 3.62 25.72 14.29
CA ILE A 283 3.79 25.40 15.71
C ILE A 283 3.83 26.74 16.44
N ASP A 284 2.84 26.98 17.30
CA ASP A 284 2.61 28.28 17.96
C ASP A 284 2.60 29.42 16.93
N ASP A 285 3.48 30.42 17.08
CA ASP A 285 3.59 31.56 16.17
C ASP A 285 4.53 31.33 14.98
N TYR A 286 5.24 30.19 14.94
CA TYR A 286 6.21 29.89 13.89
C TYR A 286 5.61 29.00 12.80
N THR A 287 5.84 29.36 11.53
CA THR A 287 5.45 28.54 10.38
C THR A 287 6.68 27.99 9.66
N PHE A 288 6.82 26.68 9.64
CA PHE A 288 7.74 25.96 8.76
C PHE A 288 7.14 25.94 7.35
N ASN A 289 7.80 26.57 6.39
CA ASN A 289 7.34 26.70 5.01
C ASN A 289 8.22 25.90 4.03
N ASN A 290 7.84 25.90 2.75
CA ASN A 290 8.64 25.39 1.63
C ASN A 290 8.92 23.88 1.67
N PHE A 291 7.97 23.06 2.12
CA PHE A 291 8.13 21.60 2.02
C PHE A 291 8.06 21.15 0.55
N PHE A 292 9.04 20.33 0.15
CA PHE A 292 9.12 19.78 -1.21
C PHE A 292 8.33 18.46 -1.34
N GLY A 293 8.00 18.05 -2.57
CA GLY A 293 7.35 16.76 -2.84
C GLY A 293 5.81 16.76 -2.80
N ALA A 294 5.17 17.82 -3.30
CA ALA A 294 3.71 17.94 -3.28
C ALA A 294 2.98 16.76 -3.96
N ILE A 295 2.01 16.18 -3.25
CA ILE A 295 1.14 15.13 -3.78
C ILE A 295 0.11 15.70 -4.76
N LYS A 296 0.01 15.09 -5.95
CA LYS A 296 -0.90 15.52 -7.02
C LYS A 296 -2.25 14.81 -7.04
N ASN A 297 -2.32 13.59 -6.52
CA ASN A 297 -3.54 12.76 -6.52
C ASN A 297 -3.75 12.16 -5.12
N SER A 298 -5.00 12.12 -4.66
CA SER A 298 -5.34 11.60 -3.33
C SER A 298 -4.96 10.13 -3.12
N GLY A 299 -4.85 9.34 -4.18
CA GLY A 299 -4.43 7.94 -4.08
C GLY A 299 -2.92 7.69 -4.13
N HIS A 300 -2.07 8.71 -4.26
CA HIS A 300 -0.61 8.55 -4.18
C HIS A 300 -0.17 8.39 -2.72
N ILE A 301 -0.51 7.24 -2.12
CA ILE A 301 -0.24 6.91 -0.72
C ILE A 301 0.10 5.44 -0.56
N VAL A 302 1.05 5.17 0.34
CA VAL A 302 1.26 3.84 0.92
C VAL A 302 0.85 3.90 2.38
N SER A 303 -0.23 3.19 2.72
CA SER A 303 -0.69 3.05 4.09
C SER A 303 -0.18 1.73 4.69
N PHE A 304 0.55 1.83 5.79
CA PHE A 304 0.96 0.69 6.59
C PHE A 304 -0.01 0.38 7.72
N GLY A 305 -1.21 0.96 7.75
CA GLY A 305 -2.12 0.82 8.89
C GLY A 305 -3.43 1.57 8.75
N ARG A 306 -4.03 1.90 9.89
CA ARG A 306 -5.20 2.78 10.08
C ARG A 306 -5.19 3.27 11.53
N PRO A 307 -6.10 4.18 11.97
CA PRO A 307 -6.21 4.52 13.39
C PRO A 307 -6.26 3.26 14.26
N ASP A 308 -5.51 3.27 15.37
CA ASP A 308 -5.33 2.16 16.32
C ASP A 308 -4.62 0.89 15.77
N PHE A 309 -4.22 0.88 14.50
CA PHE A 309 -3.47 -0.19 13.85
C PHE A 309 -2.25 0.39 13.11
N THR A 310 -1.45 1.20 13.80
CA THR A 310 -0.21 1.75 13.26
C THR A 310 0.93 0.73 13.33
N ARG A 311 1.96 0.93 12.51
CA ARG A 311 3.13 0.06 12.45
C ARG A 311 4.40 0.88 12.53
N GLN A 312 5.43 0.29 13.12
CA GLN A 312 6.78 0.85 13.03
C GLN A 312 7.40 0.47 11.69
N LEU A 313 7.95 1.45 10.97
CA LEU A 313 8.82 1.21 9.82
C LEU A 313 10.26 1.07 10.33
N LYS A 314 10.85 -0.11 10.16
CA LYS A 314 12.19 -0.45 10.69
C LYS A 314 13.17 -0.68 9.54
N PHE A 315 14.47 -0.57 9.85
CA PHE A 315 15.58 -0.75 8.91
C PHE A 315 15.58 0.25 7.74
N VAL A 316 15.16 1.49 8.01
CA VAL A 316 15.25 2.61 7.09
C VAL A 316 16.65 3.23 7.21
N ALA A 317 17.44 3.17 6.14
CA ALA A 317 18.71 3.88 6.06
C ALA A 317 18.48 5.41 6.13
N PRO A 318 19.49 6.23 6.50
CA PRO A 318 19.34 7.67 6.49
C PRO A 318 18.91 8.19 5.11
N GLY A 319 17.86 9.00 5.07
CA GLY A 319 17.40 9.66 3.84
C GLY A 319 18.24 10.89 3.49
N GLU A 320 18.16 11.37 2.25
CA GLU A 320 18.80 12.63 1.87
C GLU A 320 18.28 13.81 2.72
N VAL A 321 19.18 14.70 3.17
CA VAL A 321 18.82 15.95 3.87
C VAL A 321 19.20 17.14 3.00
N SER A 322 18.26 17.60 2.18
CA SER A 322 18.39 18.75 1.28
C SER A 322 17.03 19.44 1.09
N GLU A 323 17.00 20.63 0.51
CA GLU A 323 15.76 21.40 0.27
C GLU A 323 14.76 20.67 -0.64
N GLN A 324 15.24 19.73 -1.48
CA GLN A 324 14.44 19.02 -2.48
C GLN A 324 14.23 17.54 -2.14
N SER A 325 14.61 17.10 -0.94
CA SER A 325 14.51 15.69 -0.53
C SER A 325 13.06 15.22 -0.42
N THR A 326 12.81 13.98 -0.82
CA THR A 326 11.53 13.27 -0.64
C THR A 326 11.69 11.94 0.11
N ASP A 327 12.86 11.74 0.71
CA ASP A 327 13.19 10.50 1.40
C ASP A 327 12.56 10.44 2.80
N ALA A 328 12.33 9.22 3.27
CA ALA A 328 11.99 9.01 4.68
C ALA A 328 13.22 9.27 5.56
N ILE A 329 13.07 10.16 6.54
CA ILE A 329 14.10 10.43 7.57
C ILE A 329 13.99 9.39 8.68
N ASN A 330 15.12 8.84 9.12
CA ASN A 330 15.15 7.88 10.22
C ASN A 330 15.50 8.54 11.57
N GLY A 331 15.39 7.77 12.66
CA GLY A 331 15.65 8.28 14.01
C GLY A 331 17.09 8.74 14.27
N SER A 332 18.09 8.24 13.55
CA SER A 332 19.49 8.64 13.75
C SER A 332 19.75 10.08 13.27
N GLN A 333 19.06 10.51 12.20
CA GLN A 333 19.16 11.87 11.68
C GLN A 333 18.48 12.86 12.63
N LEU A 334 17.29 12.51 13.15
CA LEU A 334 16.61 13.32 14.16
C LEU A 334 17.45 13.42 15.45
N TYR A 335 18.04 12.30 15.89
CA TYR A 335 18.95 12.29 17.04
C TYR A 335 20.17 13.20 16.82
N SER A 336 20.77 13.20 15.62
CA SER A 336 21.90 14.08 15.29
C SER A 336 21.51 15.56 15.42
N ILE A 337 20.34 15.95 14.91
CA ILE A 337 19.85 17.33 15.02
C ILE A 337 19.62 17.70 16.49
N ALA A 338 18.90 16.86 17.24
CA ALA A 338 18.62 17.10 18.66
C ALA A 338 19.92 17.27 19.46
N LYS A 339 20.91 16.40 19.23
CA LYS A 339 22.23 16.48 19.85
C LYS A 339 22.93 17.79 19.50
N THR A 340 23.02 18.15 18.22
CA THR A 340 23.66 19.40 17.79
C THR A 340 22.99 20.64 18.36
N ILE A 341 21.67 20.67 18.47
CA ILE A 341 20.94 21.80 19.08
C ILE A 341 21.28 21.92 20.57
N ILE A 342 21.22 20.80 21.32
CA ILE A 342 21.55 20.80 22.75
C ILE A 342 22.99 21.27 22.96
N GLU A 343 23.95 20.76 22.18
CA GLU A 343 25.36 21.17 22.24
C GLU A 343 25.53 22.67 21.95
N LYS A 344 24.89 23.19 20.90
CA LYS A 344 24.98 24.62 20.54
C LYS A 344 24.31 25.54 21.56
N ILE A 345 23.12 25.21 22.05
CA ILE A 345 22.43 26.01 23.08
C ILE A 345 23.24 26.04 24.36
N THR A 346 23.80 24.89 24.77
CA THR A 346 24.62 24.80 26.00
C THR A 346 25.93 25.58 25.86
N ALA A 347 26.51 25.62 24.66
CA ALA A 347 27.72 26.37 24.36
C ALA A 347 27.50 27.88 24.18
N SER A 348 26.26 28.37 24.09
CA SER A 348 25.98 29.81 24.02
C SER A 348 26.50 30.52 25.28
N THR A 349 27.17 31.66 25.06
CA THR A 349 27.74 32.51 26.12
C THR A 349 27.23 33.93 25.98
N VAL A 350 26.96 34.59 27.11
CA VAL A 350 26.76 36.04 27.17
C VAL A 350 28.08 36.68 27.62
N SER A 351 28.56 37.67 26.88
CA SER A 351 29.74 38.46 27.24
C SER A 351 29.30 39.90 27.55
N ALA A 352 29.93 40.54 28.53
CA ALA A 352 29.76 41.96 28.76
C ALA A 352 31.09 42.72 28.64
N ALA A 353 30.99 44.04 28.45
CA ALA A 353 32.13 44.93 28.46
C ALA A 353 32.81 44.92 29.84
N PRO A 354 34.10 45.33 29.97
CA PRO A 354 34.83 45.30 31.23
C PRO A 354 34.18 46.04 32.41
N ALA A 355 33.26 46.97 32.14
CA ALA A 355 32.51 47.70 33.16
C ALA A 355 31.38 46.88 33.83
N LEU A 356 31.09 45.69 33.30
CA LEU A 356 30.03 44.80 33.78
C LEU A 356 30.61 43.42 34.08
N THR A 357 29.96 42.71 35.00
CA THR A 357 30.18 41.29 35.26
C THR A 357 28.99 40.48 34.75
N VAL A 358 29.27 39.27 34.29
CA VAL A 358 28.24 38.32 33.84
C VAL A 358 28.45 37.02 34.59
N ASP A 359 27.54 36.71 35.50
CA ASP A 359 27.53 35.44 36.20
C ASP A 359 26.50 34.51 35.55
N LYS A 360 27.01 33.41 34.98
CA LYS A 360 26.19 32.35 34.42
C LYS A 360 25.63 31.51 35.56
N ALA A 361 24.32 31.58 35.80
CA ALA A 361 23.66 30.67 36.73
C ALA A 361 23.72 29.23 36.21
N LYS A 362 23.54 28.25 37.09
CA LYS A 362 23.38 26.86 36.67
C LYS A 362 22.13 26.77 35.78
N PRO A 363 22.17 25.98 34.69
CA PRO A 363 20.97 25.76 33.89
C PRO A 363 19.87 25.14 34.75
N GLU A 364 18.68 25.73 34.74
CA GLU A 364 17.52 25.28 35.50
C GLU A 364 16.31 25.09 34.58
N LYS A 365 15.36 24.24 34.99
CA LYS A 365 14.12 24.06 34.24
C LYS A 365 13.07 25.03 34.76
N VAL A 366 12.70 26.00 33.93
CA VAL A 366 11.56 26.90 34.16
C VAL A 366 10.45 26.46 33.22
N ASP A 367 9.30 26.05 33.76
CA ASP A 367 8.16 25.50 33.00
C ASP A 367 8.54 24.38 31.99
N GLY A 368 9.50 23.54 32.38
CA GLY A 368 9.98 22.42 31.55
C GLY A 368 11.01 22.79 30.49
N THR A 369 11.30 24.08 30.29
CA THR A 369 12.35 24.57 29.39
C THR A 369 13.66 24.73 30.14
N LEU A 370 14.76 24.22 29.58
CA LEU A 370 16.09 24.45 30.15
C LEU A 370 16.51 25.89 29.86
N VAL A 371 16.54 26.72 30.89
CA VAL A 371 16.96 28.13 30.82
C VAL A 371 18.32 28.26 31.49
N THR A 372 19.17 29.12 30.94
CA THR A 372 20.37 29.58 31.62
C THR A 372 20.19 31.06 31.90
N ASP A 373 20.00 31.40 33.18
CA ASP A 373 19.94 32.79 33.58
C ASP A 373 21.36 33.38 33.65
N TYR A 374 21.48 34.62 33.18
CA TYR A 374 22.70 35.40 33.27
C TYR A 374 22.42 36.59 34.16
N GLN A 375 23.08 36.65 35.31
CA GLN A 375 23.04 37.81 36.18
C GLN A 375 24.06 38.83 35.67
N ILE A 376 23.60 40.07 35.47
CA ILE A 376 24.44 41.19 35.02
C ILE A 376 24.51 42.21 36.13
N ASP A 377 25.73 42.56 36.54
CA ASP A 377 25.99 43.59 37.55
C ASP A 377 27.15 44.50 37.08
N LEU A 378 27.33 45.65 37.73
CA LEU A 378 28.50 46.48 37.55
C LEU A 378 29.74 45.74 38.05
N ALA A 379 30.84 45.82 37.30
CA ALA A 379 32.13 45.35 37.77
C ALA A 379 32.56 46.16 39.00
N ASP A 380 33.32 45.53 39.91
CA ASP A 380 33.80 46.19 41.13
C ASP A 380 34.60 47.45 40.82
N THR A 381 35.37 47.45 39.73
CA THR A 381 36.09 48.64 39.25
C THR A 381 35.13 49.79 38.94
N THR A 382 34.01 49.50 38.28
CA THR A 382 32.99 50.49 37.95
C THR A 382 32.23 50.96 39.18
N LYS A 383 31.87 50.05 40.10
CA LYS A 383 31.28 50.41 41.40
C LYS A 383 32.22 51.34 42.18
N ASN A 384 33.51 51.01 42.24
CA ASN A 384 34.53 51.81 42.92
C ASN A 384 34.73 53.19 42.27
N ASP A 385 34.71 53.28 40.94
CA ASP A 385 34.85 54.57 40.26
C ASP A 385 33.62 55.47 40.45
N ILE A 386 32.42 54.88 40.52
CA ILE A 386 31.20 55.61 40.91
C ILE A 386 31.31 56.08 42.37
N GLU A 387 31.78 55.21 43.27
CA GLU A 387 31.96 55.53 44.70
C GLU A 387 32.93 56.70 44.88
N LYS A 388 34.07 56.71 44.17
CA LYS A 388 34.99 57.87 44.17
C LYS A 388 34.28 59.18 43.79
N GLY A 389 33.35 59.12 42.84
CA GLY A 389 32.54 60.28 42.45
C GLY A 389 31.57 60.72 43.56
N VAL A 390 30.93 59.77 44.24
CA VAL A 390 30.03 60.00 45.38
C VAL A 390 30.79 60.59 46.57
N ASP A 391 31.96 60.05 46.89
CA ASP A 391 32.85 60.52 47.94
C ASP A 391 33.36 61.94 47.65
N ALA A 392 33.77 62.20 46.40
CA ALA A 392 34.19 63.54 45.99
C ALA A 392 33.04 64.56 46.14
N HIS A 393 31.83 64.21 45.71
CA HIS A 393 30.63 65.05 45.87
C HIS A 393 30.31 65.31 47.35
N THR A 394 30.35 64.26 48.18
CA THR A 394 30.11 64.35 49.62
C THR A 394 31.14 65.24 50.31
N THR A 395 32.42 65.07 49.96
CA THR A 395 33.53 65.88 50.46
C THR A 395 33.31 67.35 50.11
N VAL A 396 33.04 67.68 48.84
CA VAL A 396 32.82 69.07 48.39
C VAL A 396 31.62 69.73 49.06
N ASN A 397 30.51 69.00 49.27
CA ASN A 397 29.30 69.56 49.84
C ASN A 397 29.31 69.68 51.37
N ASN A 398 30.01 68.76 52.05
CA ASN A 398 29.99 68.69 53.53
C ASN A 398 31.26 69.25 54.17
N GLN A 399 32.40 69.14 53.50
CA GLN A 399 33.64 69.77 53.95
C GLN A 399 33.77 71.15 53.31
N GLY A 400 33.79 72.17 54.17
CA GLY A 400 34.04 73.54 53.78
C GLY A 400 35.52 73.91 53.83
N LEU A 401 35.84 75.14 53.41
CA LEU A 401 37.11 75.76 53.80
C LEU A 401 37.06 76.06 55.30
N THR A 402 38.03 75.55 56.05
CA THR A 402 38.16 75.85 57.48
C THR A 402 39.12 77.00 57.66
N PHE A 403 38.62 78.07 58.28
CA PHE A 403 39.40 79.25 58.60
C PHE A 403 39.68 79.26 60.11
N ALA A 404 40.94 79.35 60.47
CA ALA A 404 41.37 79.54 61.85
C ALA A 404 41.55 81.04 62.11
N ALA A 405 40.94 81.54 63.18
CA ALA A 405 41.23 82.88 63.68
C ALA A 405 42.43 82.85 64.64
N ASP A 406 43.05 84.01 64.83
CA ASP A 406 44.16 84.24 65.76
C ASP A 406 43.81 83.95 67.23
N ASN A 407 42.53 84.00 67.59
CA ASN A 407 42.01 83.63 68.91
C ASN A 407 41.84 82.11 69.14
N GLY A 408 42.23 81.27 68.18
CA GLY A 408 42.16 79.82 68.27
C GLY A 408 40.80 79.21 67.90
N ASN A 409 39.77 80.03 67.59
CA ASN A 409 38.50 79.53 67.09
C ASN A 409 38.61 79.15 65.61
N THR A 410 37.90 78.09 65.21
CA THR A 410 37.83 77.64 63.81
C THR A 410 36.39 77.64 63.33
N GLN A 411 36.15 78.10 62.11
CA GLN A 411 34.85 78.02 61.45
C GLN A 411 35.00 77.45 60.04
N SER A 412 34.21 76.42 59.73
CA SER A 412 34.11 75.87 58.38
C SER A 412 33.02 76.58 57.59
N GLN A 413 33.32 76.93 56.34
CA GLN A 413 32.37 77.51 55.40
C GLN A 413 32.24 76.61 54.19
N LYS A 414 31.03 76.12 53.94
CA LYS A 414 30.77 75.22 52.80
C LYS A 414 31.13 75.92 51.50
N LEU A 415 31.69 75.17 50.56
CA LEU A 415 31.99 75.69 49.21
C LEU A 415 30.70 76.25 48.59
N GLY A 416 30.77 77.44 48.00
CA GLY A 416 29.61 78.18 47.48
C GLY A 416 28.89 79.08 48.49
N SER A 417 29.23 79.02 49.79
CA SER A 417 28.72 79.99 50.79
C SER A 417 29.56 81.26 50.80
N THR A 418 28.96 82.41 51.17
CA THR A 418 29.69 83.66 51.37
C THR A 418 30.23 83.74 52.79
N LEU A 419 31.56 83.84 52.94
CA LEU A 419 32.21 84.19 54.21
C LEU A 419 32.46 85.69 54.26
N SER A 420 31.80 86.39 55.18
CA SER A 420 32.10 87.80 55.45
C SER A 420 33.30 87.90 56.38
N LEU A 421 34.39 88.50 55.89
CA LEU A 421 35.52 88.94 56.71
C LEU A 421 35.26 90.39 57.05
N ASN A 422 34.70 90.65 58.22
CA ASN A 422 34.34 91.99 58.65
C ASN A 422 35.49 92.63 59.41
N GLY A 423 35.83 93.87 59.05
CA GLY A 423 36.65 94.73 59.88
C GLY A 423 35.87 95.31 61.07
N ASP A 424 36.50 96.25 61.75
CA ASP A 424 35.92 97.04 62.84
C ASP A 424 36.26 98.54 62.65
N SER A 425 36.19 99.35 63.71
CA SER A 425 36.58 100.76 63.64
C SER A 425 38.06 100.97 63.27
N ASN A 426 38.92 99.96 63.50
CA ASN A 426 40.37 100.03 63.34
C ASN A 426 40.90 99.22 62.15
N ILE A 427 40.15 98.24 61.67
CA ILE A 427 40.53 97.35 60.57
C ILE A 427 39.53 97.49 59.44
N THR A 428 40.01 97.71 58.21
CA THR A 428 39.18 97.58 56.99
C THR A 428 39.57 96.32 56.23
N THR A 429 38.57 95.54 55.85
CA THR A 429 38.71 94.36 55.01
C THR A 429 38.12 94.63 53.63
N LYS A 430 38.82 94.20 52.58
CA LYS A 430 38.35 94.32 51.19
C LYS A 430 38.69 93.06 50.41
N ALA A 431 37.68 92.42 49.84
CA ALA A 431 37.89 91.37 48.85
C ALA A 431 38.16 92.01 47.48
N LYS A 432 39.27 91.63 46.83
CA LYS A 432 39.61 92.06 45.47
C LYS A 432 40.37 90.94 44.76
N ASP A 433 39.88 90.56 43.58
CA ASP A 433 40.44 89.47 42.78
C ASP A 433 40.61 88.18 43.61
N ASN A 434 41.79 87.55 43.60
CA ASN A 434 42.12 86.36 44.37
C ASN A 434 42.72 86.68 45.77
N THR A 435 42.56 87.90 46.26
CA THR A 435 43.14 88.34 47.54
C THR A 435 42.10 88.95 48.47
N VAL A 436 42.33 88.76 49.77
CA VAL A 436 41.66 89.54 50.81
C VAL A 436 42.68 90.52 51.37
N GLU A 437 42.45 91.80 51.15
CA GLU A 437 43.26 92.86 51.74
C GLU A 437 42.72 93.14 53.15
N ILE A 438 43.59 92.98 54.15
CA ILE A 438 43.32 93.35 55.55
C ILE A 438 44.27 94.49 55.88
N THR A 439 43.73 95.67 56.13
CA THR A 439 44.51 96.89 56.37
C THR A 439 44.09 97.57 57.65
N LEU A 440 45.08 98.07 58.39
CA LEU A 440 44.85 98.95 59.52
C LEU A 440 44.39 100.32 59.01
N ASN A 441 43.32 100.84 59.59
CA ASN A 441 42.83 102.17 59.28
C ASN A 441 43.88 103.21 59.69
N ARG A 442 43.99 104.30 58.92
CA ARG A 442 44.95 105.37 59.24
C ARG A 442 44.69 106.03 60.59
N ASN A 443 43.44 106.06 61.01
CA ASN A 443 43.03 106.52 62.34
C ASN A 443 42.61 105.30 63.15
N ILE A 444 43.24 105.11 64.30
CA ILE A 444 42.98 103.97 65.19
C ILE A 444 42.33 104.52 66.47
N SER A 445 41.16 104.00 66.82
CA SER A 445 40.45 104.25 68.07
C SER A 445 40.84 103.17 69.07
N LEU A 446 41.64 103.54 70.07
CA LEU A 446 42.14 102.64 71.10
C LEU A 446 41.82 103.23 72.47
N ASP A 447 41.41 102.38 73.41
CA ASP A 447 41.23 102.82 74.81
C ASP A 447 42.57 103.14 75.47
N SER A 448 43.64 102.47 75.05
CA SER A 448 45.01 102.79 75.45
C SER A 448 46.04 102.22 74.49
N VAL A 449 47.22 102.85 74.45
CA VAL A 449 48.41 102.36 73.76
C VAL A 449 49.49 102.10 74.80
N SER A 450 50.07 100.90 74.81
CA SER A 450 51.22 100.58 75.66
C SER A 450 52.49 100.47 74.82
N THR A 451 53.52 101.25 75.19
CA THR A 451 54.86 101.19 74.56
C THR A 451 55.90 100.94 75.65
N GLY A 452 56.36 99.70 75.80
CA GLY A 452 57.26 99.33 76.90
C GLY A 452 56.60 99.51 78.27
N GLN A 453 57.15 100.40 79.11
CA GLN A 453 56.64 100.68 80.47
C GLN A 453 55.65 101.87 80.51
N THR A 454 55.34 102.50 79.37
CA THR A 454 54.47 103.70 79.32
C THR A 454 53.15 103.36 78.65
N ARG A 455 52.03 103.60 79.34
CA ARG A 455 50.66 103.48 78.83
C ARG A 455 50.07 104.88 78.64
N LEU A 456 49.59 105.18 77.43
CA LEU A 456 48.81 106.37 77.10
C LEU A 456 47.35 105.94 76.99
N ASP A 457 46.44 106.54 77.77
CA ASP A 457 45.01 106.21 77.74
C ASP A 457 44.12 107.45 77.63
N ASN A 458 42.80 107.24 77.59
CA ASN A 458 41.81 108.30 77.45
C ASN A 458 41.62 109.20 78.69
N HIS A 459 42.43 109.03 79.75
CA HIS A 459 42.43 109.88 80.95
C HIS A 459 43.65 110.80 81.04
N GLY A 460 44.58 110.74 80.08
CA GLY A 460 45.72 111.65 79.95
C GLY A 460 47.06 111.03 80.30
#